data_AF-A0A6V8DDA7-F1
#
_entry.id   AF-A0A6V8DDA7-F1
#
_cell.length_a   1.000
_cell.length_b   1.000
_cell.length_c   1.000
_cell.angle_alpha   90.00
_cell.angle_beta   90.00
_cell.angle_gamma   90.00
#
_symmetry.space_group_name_H-M   'P 1'
#
loop_
_entity.id
_entity.type
_entity.pdbx_description
1 polymer ?
#
loop_
_entity_poly.entity_id
_entity_poly.type
_entity_poly.pdbx_seq_one_letter_code
_entity_poly.pdbx_strand_id
1 'polypeptide(L)'
;MRALLAVLVVASALTAGCFGGGEGLVDEEAMSPIWDGYALIDPLPHDDARGFATIDLALNETGNTSWAVFNRDYGGNCCEHYLATTTAGAILNIGGEYPVYSVDRGHEW
;
A
#
# COMPACT_ATOMS: atom_id res chain seq x y z
N MET A 1 43.34 -42.63 -23.75
CA MET A 1 41.95 -42.44 -23.29
C MET A 1 41.84 -41.73 -21.94
N ARG A 2 42.61 -42.11 -20.91
CA ARG A 2 42.57 -41.47 -19.57
C ARG A 2 42.94 -39.98 -19.54
N ALA A 3 43.98 -39.59 -20.28
CA ALA A 3 44.39 -38.19 -20.36
C ALA A 3 43.34 -37.30 -21.04
N LEU A 4 42.66 -37.83 -22.06
CA LEU A 4 41.60 -37.12 -22.77
C LEU A 4 40.39 -36.84 -21.86
N LEU A 5 40.03 -37.83 -21.03
CA LEU A 5 38.96 -37.70 -20.03
C LEU A 5 39.33 -36.66 -18.96
N ALA A 6 40.58 -36.64 -18.50
CA ALA A 6 41.04 -35.64 -17.53
C ALA A 6 40.95 -34.20 -18.11
N VAL A 7 41.35 -34.02 -19.36
CA VAL A 7 41.25 -32.72 -20.05
C VAL A 7 39.78 -32.28 -20.18
N LEU A 8 38.89 -33.20 -20.54
CA LEU A 8 37.45 -32.90 -20.65
C LEU A 8 36.82 -32.50 -19.31
N VAL A 9 37.19 -33.18 -18.21
CA VAL A 9 36.71 -32.85 -16.87
C VAL A 9 37.20 -31.46 -16.44
N VAL A 10 38.49 -31.16 -16.64
CA VAL A 10 39.05 -29.84 -16.31
C VAL A 10 38.41 -28.74 -17.17
N ALA A 11 38.23 -28.98 -18.47
CA ALA A 11 37.56 -28.04 -19.35
C ALA A 11 36.11 -27.76 -18.90
N SER A 12 35.35 -28.80 -18.53
CA SER A 12 33.99 -28.61 -18.02
C SER A 12 33.95 -27.74 -16.75
N ALA A 13 34.86 -27.98 -15.81
CA ALA A 13 34.94 -27.22 -14.56
C ALA A 13 35.31 -25.75 -14.78
N LEU A 14 36.23 -25.48 -15.72
CA LEU A 14 36.63 -24.11 -16.08
C LEU A 14 35.52 -23.33 -16.80
N THR A 15 34.63 -24.02 -17.51
CA THR A 15 33.52 -23.39 -18.24
C THR A 15 32.22 -23.27 -17.44
N ALA A 16 32.10 -23.95 -16.29
CA ALA A 16 30.86 -24.05 -15.51
C ALA A 16 30.38 -22.75 -14.84
N GLY A 17 31.14 -21.66 -14.92
CA GLY A 17 30.75 -20.36 -14.34
C GLY A 17 31.21 -19.12 -15.10
N CYS A 18 31.86 -19.27 -16.26
CA CYS A 18 32.42 -18.13 -17.01
C CYS A 18 31.50 -17.65 -18.16
N PHE A 19 30.60 -18.52 -18.64
CA PHE A 19 29.65 -18.19 -19.72
C PHE A 19 28.22 -17.94 -19.23
N GLY A 20 27.99 -17.97 -17.90
CA GLY A 20 26.77 -17.43 -17.34
C GLY A 20 26.87 -15.91 -17.41
N GLY A 21 26.15 -15.28 -18.34
CA GLY A 21 25.86 -13.86 -18.23
C GLY A 21 25.08 -13.71 -16.94
N GLY A 22 25.79 -13.35 -15.86
CA GLY A 22 25.27 -13.38 -14.50
C GLY A 22 23.86 -12.85 -14.51
N GLU A 23 22.93 -13.65 -14.00
CA GLU A 23 21.57 -13.18 -13.74
C GLU A 23 21.71 -11.84 -13.03
N GLY A 24 21.31 -10.78 -13.73
CA GLY A 24 21.39 -9.42 -13.20
C GLY A 24 20.75 -9.49 -11.83
N LEU A 25 21.42 -8.92 -10.82
CA LEU A 25 20.76 -8.68 -9.55
C LEU A 25 19.42 -8.05 -9.90
N VAL A 26 18.32 -8.64 -9.42
CA VAL A 26 17.00 -8.04 -9.60
C VAL A 26 17.17 -6.63 -9.10
N ASP A 27 17.10 -5.65 -10.01
CA ASP A 27 17.19 -4.24 -9.62
C ASP A 27 16.17 -4.06 -8.51
N GLU A 28 16.60 -3.51 -7.37
CA GLU A 28 15.64 -3.12 -6.34
C GLU A 28 14.64 -2.21 -7.04
N GLU A 29 13.38 -2.65 -7.11
CA GLU A 29 12.31 -1.83 -7.69
C GLU A 29 12.38 -0.48 -7.00
N ALA A 30 12.59 0.58 -7.79
CA ALA A 30 12.64 1.92 -7.26
C ALA A 30 11.33 2.17 -6.52
N MET A 31 11.42 2.34 -5.20
CA MET A 31 10.26 2.62 -4.36
C MET A 31 9.60 3.91 -4.86
N SER A 32 8.32 3.84 -5.20
CA SER A 32 7.49 5.01 -5.53
C SER A 32 6.73 5.49 -4.29
N PRO A 33 6.32 6.77 -4.25
CA PRO A 33 5.45 7.27 -3.20
C PRO A 33 4.19 6.44 -3.01
N ILE A 34 3.77 6.28 -1.76
CA ILE A 34 2.60 5.46 -1.38
C ILE A 34 1.29 5.89 -2.09
N TRP A 35 1.19 7.15 -2.52
CA TRP A 35 0.00 7.69 -3.19
C TRP A 35 -0.01 7.50 -4.72
N ASP A 36 1.09 7.09 -5.36
CA ASP A 36 1.09 6.88 -6.82
C ASP A 36 0.21 5.69 -7.24
N GLY A 37 0.09 4.69 -6.37
CA GLY A 37 -0.83 3.56 -6.54
C GLY A 37 -2.23 3.77 -5.96
N TYR A 38 -2.51 4.94 -5.36
CA TYR A 38 -3.79 5.21 -4.73
C TYR A 38 -4.88 5.46 -5.77
N ALA A 39 -6.02 4.79 -5.61
CA ALA A 39 -7.21 5.00 -6.42
C ALA A 39 -8.42 5.32 -5.53
N LEU A 40 -9.08 6.45 -5.79
CA LEU A 40 -10.29 6.83 -5.08
C LEU A 40 -11.46 5.96 -5.57
N ILE A 41 -12.07 5.21 -4.65
CA ILE A 41 -13.18 4.29 -4.96
C ILE A 41 -14.50 5.04 -5.17
N ASP A 42 -14.72 6.11 -4.41
CA ASP A 42 -15.91 6.95 -4.52
C ASP A 42 -15.53 8.36 -5.01
N PRO A 43 -15.84 8.70 -6.26
CA PRO A 43 -15.50 10.01 -6.81
C PRO A 43 -16.45 11.13 -6.37
N LEU A 44 -17.56 10.80 -5.70
CA LEU A 44 -18.49 11.83 -5.20
C LEU A 44 -17.82 12.59 -4.05
N PRO A 45 -17.80 13.94 -4.09
CA PRO A 45 -17.19 14.71 -3.02
C PRO A 45 -18.03 14.66 -1.74
N HIS A 46 -17.37 14.49 -0.60
CA HIS A 46 -17.99 14.67 0.73
C HIS A 46 -18.19 16.15 1.06
N ASP A 47 -19.18 16.44 1.93
CA ASP A 47 -19.55 17.81 2.33
C ASP A 47 -18.38 18.61 2.95
N ASP A 48 -17.54 17.96 3.76
CA ASP A 48 -16.38 18.57 4.43
C ASP A 48 -15.07 17.87 4.05
N ALA A 49 -14.75 17.88 2.74
CA ALA A 49 -13.47 17.43 2.23
C ALA A 49 -12.39 18.51 2.40
N ARG A 50 -11.29 18.20 3.08
CA ARG A 50 -10.18 19.14 3.32
C ARG A 50 -8.86 18.59 2.81
N GLY A 51 -8.01 19.50 2.32
CA GLY A 51 -6.65 19.18 1.86
C GLY A 51 -5.65 19.12 3.02
N PHE A 52 -4.77 18.12 2.99
CA PHE A 52 -3.72 17.91 3.97
C PHE A 52 -2.39 17.66 3.26
N ALA A 53 -1.33 18.29 3.76
CA ALA A 53 0.03 17.94 3.37
C ALA A 53 0.33 16.52 3.90
N THR A 54 0.78 15.64 3.01
CA THR A 54 1.14 14.26 3.32
C THR A 54 2.61 14.06 3.05
N ILE A 55 3.28 13.33 3.91
CA ILE A 55 4.69 12.99 3.75
C ILE A 55 4.82 11.47 3.70
N ASP A 56 5.49 10.98 2.67
CA ASP A 56 5.96 9.59 2.63
C ASP A 56 7.28 9.56 3.40
N LEU A 57 7.26 8.99 4.62
CA LEU A 57 8.44 8.96 5.48
C LEU A 57 9.55 8.04 4.95
N ALA A 58 9.22 7.06 4.10
CA ALA A 58 10.21 6.14 3.53
C ALA A 58 11.04 6.83 2.45
N LEU A 59 10.41 7.71 1.66
CA LEU A 59 11.05 8.43 0.55
C LEU A 59 11.37 9.89 0.87
N ASN A 60 10.87 10.40 2.01
CA ASN A 60 10.93 11.81 2.40
C ASN A 60 10.36 12.75 1.31
N GLU A 61 9.33 12.29 0.61
CA GLU A 61 8.62 13.07 -0.40
C GLU A 61 7.35 13.68 0.21
N THR A 62 6.98 14.87 -0.26
CA THR A 62 5.76 15.56 0.16
C THR A 62 4.75 15.62 -0.97
N GLY A 63 3.49 15.36 -0.63
CA GLY A 63 2.34 15.42 -1.53
C GLY A 63 1.13 16.04 -0.85
N ASN A 64 0.02 16.10 -1.58
CA ASN A 64 -1.27 16.57 -1.06
C ASN A 64 -2.30 15.44 -1.15
N THR A 65 -2.97 15.15 -0.04
CA THR A 65 -4.14 14.27 -0.01
C THR A 65 -5.36 15.04 0.50
N SER A 66 -6.55 14.53 0.23
CA SER A 66 -7.79 15.08 0.76
C SER A 66 -8.49 14.06 1.65
N TRP A 67 -9.00 14.50 2.79
CA TRP A 67 -9.74 13.66 3.73
C TRP A 67 -11.09 14.29 4.06
N ALA A 68 -12.13 13.46 4.14
CA ALA A 68 -13.42 13.85 4.71
C ALA A 68 -13.29 13.97 6.23
N VAL A 69 -13.84 15.05 6.80
CA VAL A 69 -13.73 15.34 8.23
C VAL A 69 -15.10 15.19 8.90
N PHE A 70 -15.17 14.28 9.88
CA PHE A 70 -16.37 14.02 10.67
C PHE A 70 -16.14 14.46 12.12
N ASN A 71 -17.12 15.16 12.68
CA ASN A 71 -17.11 15.64 14.08
C ASN A 71 -17.89 14.67 15.00
N ARG A 72 -18.18 15.11 16.24
CA ARG A 72 -18.92 14.32 17.24
C ARG A 72 -20.33 13.89 16.80
N ASP A 73 -20.93 14.64 15.87
CA ASP A 73 -22.33 14.44 15.45
C ASP A 73 -22.47 13.14 14.64
N TYR A 74 -21.35 12.55 14.20
CA TYR A 74 -21.26 11.28 13.46
C TYR A 74 -20.83 10.12 14.36
N GLY A 75 -21.33 10.09 15.62
CA GLY A 75 -21.23 8.92 16.50
C GLY A 75 -20.01 8.88 17.44
N GLY A 76 -19.56 10.03 17.96
CA GLY A 76 -18.46 10.11 18.92
C GLY A 76 -18.81 10.79 20.23
N ASN A 77 -18.37 10.24 21.36
CA ASN A 77 -18.51 10.91 22.66
C ASN A 77 -17.18 11.43 23.25
N CYS A 78 -16.16 11.61 22.38
CA CYS A 78 -14.73 11.58 22.73
C CYS A 78 -14.34 10.14 23.08
N CYS A 79 -13.52 9.47 22.32
CA CYS A 79 -12.10 9.74 22.32
C CYS A 79 -11.51 8.61 21.47
N GLU A 80 -11.83 7.37 21.83
CA GLU A 80 -11.63 6.20 20.99
C GLU A 80 -12.81 5.99 20.05
N HIS A 81 -12.51 5.80 18.77
CA HIS A 81 -13.47 5.41 17.76
C HIS A 81 -12.95 4.17 17.04
N TYR A 82 -13.78 3.12 17.02
CA TYR A 82 -13.49 1.94 16.23
C TYR A 82 -14.29 2.00 14.94
N LEU A 83 -13.57 2.12 13.82
CA LEU A 83 -14.16 2.03 12.50
C LEU A 83 -14.07 0.58 12.00
N ALA A 84 -15.21 0.06 11.54
CA ALA A 84 -15.30 -1.26 10.93
C ALA A 84 -16.09 -1.16 9.62
N THR A 85 -15.97 -2.18 8.77
CA THR A 85 -16.77 -2.28 7.54
C THR A 85 -17.50 -3.62 7.46
N THR A 86 -18.69 -3.61 6.88
CA THR A 86 -19.41 -4.85 6.57
C THR A 86 -18.99 -5.38 5.20
N THR A 87 -19.27 -6.65 4.93
CA THR A 87 -19.04 -7.24 3.60
C THR A 87 -19.86 -6.57 2.49
N ALA A 88 -20.94 -5.88 2.84
CA ALA A 88 -21.76 -5.09 1.92
C ALA A 88 -21.20 -3.66 1.70
N GLY A 89 -20.13 -3.27 2.39
CA GLY A 89 -19.48 -1.97 2.23
C GLY A 89 -20.00 -0.85 3.14
N ALA A 90 -20.84 -1.16 4.12
CA ALA A 90 -21.26 -0.17 5.12
C ALA A 90 -20.10 0.14 6.09
N ILE A 91 -19.97 1.40 6.49
CA ILE A 91 -19.02 1.87 7.51
C ILE A 91 -19.75 1.86 8.87
N LEU A 92 -19.10 1.33 9.90
CA LEU A 92 -19.59 1.31 11.27
C LEU A 92 -18.65 2.16 12.13
N ASN A 93 -19.19 3.12 12.89
CA ASN A 93 -18.44 3.88 13.88
C ASN A 93 -18.92 3.52 15.29
N ILE A 94 -18.02 2.90 16.06
CA ILE A 94 -18.27 2.34 17.39
C ILE A 94 -17.46 3.13 18.43
N GLY A 95 -17.58 4.46 18.44
CA GLY A 95 -16.88 5.35 19.37
C GLY A 95 -17.75 6.16 20.32
N GLY A 96 -19.07 6.12 20.14
CA GLY A 96 -20.04 6.86 20.95
C GLY A 96 -20.79 5.99 21.95
N GLU A 97 -21.82 6.57 22.58
CA GLU A 97 -22.77 5.82 23.42
C GLU A 97 -23.52 4.75 22.62
N TYR A 98 -23.81 5.05 21.34
CA TYR A 98 -24.44 4.13 20.40
C TYR A 98 -23.63 4.07 19.09
N PRO A 99 -23.53 2.89 18.46
CA PRO A 99 -22.94 2.77 17.13
C PRO A 99 -23.76 3.56 16.10
N VAL A 100 -23.07 4.23 15.19
CA VAL A 100 -23.67 4.82 13.98
C VAL A 100 -23.08 4.17 12.73
N TYR A 101 -23.73 4.33 11.60
CA TYR A 101 -23.30 3.64 10.39
C TYR A 101 -23.66 4.42 9.13
N SER A 102 -22.81 4.28 8.12
CA SER A 102 -23.07 4.80 6.79
C SER A 102 -23.16 3.65 5.79
N VAL A 103 -24.15 3.70 4.90
CA VAL A 103 -24.30 2.74 3.79
C VAL A 103 -23.84 3.31 2.45
N ASP A 104 -23.40 4.56 2.43
CA ASP A 104 -23.01 5.31 1.24
C ASP A 104 -21.60 5.92 1.38
N ARG A 105 -20.72 5.28 2.16
CA ARG A 105 -19.32 5.70 2.36
C ARG A 105 -19.14 7.08 2.99
N GLY A 106 -20.08 7.45 3.85
CA GLY A 106 -19.99 8.62 4.74
C GLY A 106 -20.54 9.89 4.12
N HIS A 107 -21.36 9.81 3.07
CA HIS A 107 -22.18 10.94 2.63
C HIS A 107 -23.34 11.16 3.62
N GLU A 108 -23.94 10.08 4.10
CA GLU A 108 -24.91 10.06 5.19
C GLU A 108 -24.48 9.08 6.30
N TRP A 109 -24.85 9.35 7.55
CA TRP A 109 -24.46 8.62 8.77
C TRP A 109 -25.62 8.36 9.73
#